data_AF-A0A658KL99-F1
#
_entry.id   AF-A0A658KL99-F1
#
_cell.length_a   1.000
_cell.length_b   1.000
_cell.length_c   1.000
_cell.angle_alpha   90.00
_cell.angle_beta   90.00
_cell.angle_gamma   90.00
#
_symmetry.space_group_name_H-M   'P 1'
#
loop_
_entity.id
_entity.type
_entity.pdbx_description
1 polymer ?
#
loop_
_entity_poly.entity_id
_entity_poly.type
_entity_poly.pdbx_seq_one_letter_code
_entity_poly.pdbx_strand_id
1 'polypeptide(L)'
;MPNITAVYAAVGVSVFLGPCWPTIYGLTIDGLGEDTGVGGSLLVMSIVGGGVMPIFQGLLSDANGGNMQIAYSVPLLCFVVIVMYAVHCMRQPQPVLGGSATAVAQ
;
A
#
# COMPACT_ATOMS: atom_id res chain seq x y z
N MET A 1 -28.30 -13.02 -5.20
CA MET A 1 -28.43 -13.36 -3.76
C MET A 1 -27.49 -12.46 -3.00
N PRO A 2 -27.93 -11.66 -2.02
CA PRO A 2 -27.02 -10.87 -1.21
C PRO A 2 -26.17 -11.84 -0.38
N ASN A 3 -24.88 -12.01 -0.72
CA ASN A 3 -24.02 -12.86 0.09
C ASN A 3 -23.46 -12.01 1.26
N ILE A 4 -23.98 -12.23 2.45
CA ILE A 4 -23.40 -11.63 3.66
C ILE A 4 -21.90 -12.02 3.78
N THR A 5 -21.51 -13.13 3.16
CA THR A 5 -20.12 -13.56 2.98
C THR A 5 -19.20 -12.52 2.33
N ALA A 6 -19.62 -11.79 1.27
CA ALA A 6 -18.76 -10.74 0.71
C ALA A 6 -18.67 -9.53 1.64
N VAL A 7 -19.70 -9.27 2.45
CA VAL A 7 -19.65 -8.20 3.45
C VAL A 7 -18.63 -8.55 4.54
N TYR A 8 -18.67 -9.77 5.08
CA TYR A 8 -17.65 -10.24 6.04
C TYR A 8 -16.24 -10.23 5.43
N ALA A 9 -16.08 -10.67 4.17
CA ALA A 9 -14.81 -10.63 3.47
C ALA A 9 -14.30 -9.20 3.26
N ALA A 10 -15.16 -8.26 2.86
CA ALA A 10 -14.80 -6.86 2.65
C ALA A 10 -14.39 -6.17 3.96
N VAL A 11 -15.07 -6.47 5.07
CA VAL A 11 -14.70 -5.98 6.40
C VAL A 11 -13.33 -6.53 6.80
N GLY A 12 -13.09 -7.83 6.60
CA GLY A 12 -11.79 -8.46 6.85
C GLY A 12 -10.67 -7.79 6.04
N VAL A 13 -10.87 -7.60 4.73
CA VAL A 13 -9.90 -6.92 3.86
C VAL A 13 -9.64 -5.49 4.31
N SER A 14 -10.68 -4.74 4.72
CA SER A 14 -10.53 -3.35 5.18
C SER A 14 -9.66 -3.25 6.43
N VAL A 15 -9.82 -4.17 7.38
CA VAL A 15 -9.00 -4.23 8.60
C VAL A 15 -7.54 -4.53 8.29
N PHE A 16 -7.27 -5.41 7.33
CA PHE A 16 -5.90 -5.73 6.90
C PHE A 16 -5.27 -4.64 6.03
N LEU A 17 -6.06 -3.93 5.22
CA LEU A 17 -5.56 -2.91 4.30
C LEU A 17 -5.26 -1.58 4.98
N GLY A 18 -5.99 -1.23 6.04
CA GLY A 18 -5.80 -0.01 6.82
C GLY A 18 -4.35 0.24 7.28
N PRO A 19 -3.68 -0.70 7.96
CA PRO A 19 -2.31 -0.50 8.45
C PRO A 19 -1.24 -0.53 7.36
N CYS A 20 -1.56 -0.92 6.12
CA CYS A 20 -0.55 -1.08 5.08
C CYS A 20 0.12 0.25 4.70
N TRP A 21 -0.68 1.32 4.55
CA TRP A 21 -0.17 2.66 4.25
C TRP A 21 0.74 3.24 5.35
N PRO A 22 0.34 3.28 6.64
CA PRO A 22 1.21 3.77 7.70
C PRO A 22 2.46 2.91 7.92
N THR A 23 2.40 1.59 7.67
CA THR A 23 3.59 0.72 7.71
C THR A 23 4.56 1.06 6.58
N ILE A 24 4.10 1.22 5.34
CA ILE A 24 4.97 1.62 4.22
C ILE A 24 5.60 2.96 4.53
N TYR A 25 4.78 3.99 4.85
CA TYR A 25 5.27 5.33 5.17
C TYR A 25 6.34 5.29 6.27
N GLY A 26 6.04 4.61 7.39
CA GLY A 26 6.95 4.40 8.51
C GLY A 26 8.28 3.78 8.08
N LEU A 27 8.26 2.69 7.31
CA LEU A 27 9.47 2.02 6.82
C LEU A 27 10.33 2.89 5.90
N THR A 28 9.72 3.77 5.12
CA THR A 28 10.45 4.66 4.19
C THR A 28 11.09 5.86 4.87
N ILE A 29 10.53 6.32 5.99
CA ILE A 29 11.10 7.43 6.77
C ILE A 29 12.06 6.95 7.85
N ASP A 30 12.01 5.67 8.20
CA ASP A 30 12.91 5.09 9.19
C ASP A 30 14.37 5.14 8.70
N GLY A 31 15.27 5.66 9.53
CA GLY A 31 16.69 5.84 9.21
C GLY A 31 17.06 6.97 8.25
N LEU A 32 16.12 7.83 7.82
CA LEU A 32 16.40 8.97 6.92
C LEU A 32 16.94 10.23 7.63
N GLY A 33 16.78 10.36 8.96
CA GLY A 33 17.32 11.48 9.72
C GLY A 33 16.76 12.84 9.26
N GLU A 34 17.65 13.79 8.93
CA GLU A 34 17.29 15.14 8.43
C GLU A 34 16.49 15.10 7.12
N ASP A 35 16.64 14.05 6.31
CA ASP A 35 15.96 13.92 5.02
C ASP A 35 14.54 13.34 5.11
N THR A 36 14.04 13.05 6.31
CA THR A 36 12.70 12.47 6.55
C THR A 36 11.58 13.28 5.89
N GLY A 37 11.67 14.62 5.94
CA GLY A 37 10.67 15.50 5.30
C GLY A 37 10.68 15.40 3.77
N VAL A 38 11.85 15.22 3.16
CA VAL A 38 11.99 15.06 1.71
C VAL A 38 11.57 13.65 1.28
N GLY A 39 11.98 12.62 2.03
CA GLY A 39 11.57 11.24 1.78
C GLY A 39 10.05 11.04 1.87
N GLY A 40 9.42 11.59 2.93
CA GLY A 40 7.97 11.53 3.11
C GLY A 40 7.19 12.27 2.02
N SER A 41 7.66 13.46 1.60
CA SER A 41 7.00 14.23 0.55
C SER A 41 7.12 13.59 -0.84
N LEU A 42 8.28 13.01 -1.18
CA LEU A 42 8.46 12.23 -2.41
C LEU A 42 7.52 11.00 -2.45
N LEU A 43 7.35 10.33 -1.32
CA LEU A 43 6.42 9.20 -1.20
C LEU A 43 4.99 9.67 -1.45
N VAL A 44 4.55 10.77 -0.83
CA VAL A 44 3.19 11.30 -1.04
C VAL A 44 2.99 11.75 -2.49
N MET A 45 3.99 12.35 -3.12
CA MET A 45 3.94 12.70 -4.55
C MET A 45 3.78 11.46 -5.44
N SER A 46 4.40 10.33 -5.06
CA SER A 46 4.28 9.07 -5.83
C SER A 46 2.87 8.49 -5.85
N ILE A 47 2.00 8.84 -4.89
CA ILE A 47 0.58 8.43 -4.84
C ILE A 47 -0.16 8.89 -6.10
N VAL A 48 0.20 10.05 -6.65
CA VAL A 48 -0.41 10.59 -7.88
C VAL A 48 -0.22 9.59 -9.05
N GLY A 49 0.92 8.90 -9.08
CA GLY A 49 1.18 7.82 -10.05
C GLY A 49 0.30 6.58 -9.83
N GLY A 50 -0.17 6.35 -8.60
CA GLY A 50 -1.11 5.29 -8.26
C GLY A 50 -2.48 5.41 -8.94
N GLY A 51 -2.86 6.61 -9.41
CA GLY A 51 -4.07 6.83 -10.20
C GLY A 51 -4.07 6.13 -11.57
N VAL A 52 -2.90 5.70 -12.05
CA VAL A 52 -2.76 4.96 -13.30
C VAL A 52 -3.29 3.52 -13.17
N MET A 53 -3.18 2.91 -11.99
CA MET A 53 -3.60 1.52 -11.76
C MET A 53 -5.13 1.32 -11.87
N PRO A 54 -5.99 2.19 -11.29
CA PRO A 54 -7.43 2.17 -11.50
C PRO A 54 -7.85 2.38 -12.95
N ILE A 55 -7.12 3.20 -13.72
CA ILE A 55 -7.38 3.41 -15.16
C ILE A 55 -7.14 2.11 -15.91
N PHE A 56 -6.02 1.43 -15.65
CA PHE A 56 -5.75 0.11 -16.21
C PHE A 56 -6.84 -0.91 -15.83
N GLN A 57 -7.26 -0.93 -14.57
CA GLN A 57 -8.34 -1.82 -14.11
C GLN A 57 -9.67 -1.53 -14.83
N GLY A 58 -10.01 -0.26 -15.03
CA GLY A 58 -11.23 0.16 -15.75
C GLY A 58 -11.19 -0.28 -17.21
N LEU A 59 -10.07 -0.01 -17.90
CA LEU A 59 -9.86 -0.45 -19.28
C LEU A 59 -9.92 -1.97 -19.43
N LEU A 60 -9.35 -2.72 -18.48
CA LEU A 60 -9.39 -4.19 -18.48
C LEU A 60 -10.81 -4.73 -18.24
N SER A 61 -11.61 -4.04 -17.43
CA SER A 61 -13.01 -4.37 -17.20
C SER A 61 -13.86 -4.16 -18.47
N ASP A 62 -13.62 -3.06 -19.16
CA ASP A 62 -14.38 -2.68 -20.36
C ASP A 62 -14.01 -3.54 -21.57
N ALA A 63 -12.71 -3.87 -21.74
CA ALA A 63 -12.23 -4.72 -22.84
C ALA A 63 -12.72 -6.17 -22.75
N ASN A 64 -13.03 -6.67 -21.55
CA ASN A 64 -13.47 -8.04 -21.31
C ASN A 64 -15.00 -8.19 -21.21
N GLY A 65 -15.77 -7.21 -21.70
CA GLY A 65 -17.23 -7.29 -21.77
C GLY A 65 -17.93 -7.17 -20.40
N GLY A 66 -17.32 -6.49 -19.43
CA GLY A 66 -17.90 -6.27 -18.11
C GLY A 66 -17.64 -7.39 -17.08
N ASN A 67 -16.73 -8.32 -17.36
CA ASN A 67 -16.35 -9.38 -16.42
C ASN A 67 -15.47 -8.84 -15.27
N MET A 68 -16.13 -8.38 -14.20
CA MET A 68 -15.48 -7.78 -13.01
C MET A 68 -14.49 -8.73 -12.31
N GLN A 69 -14.64 -10.05 -12.47
CA GLN A 69 -13.73 -11.03 -11.88
C GLN A 69 -12.29 -10.88 -12.39
N ILE A 70 -12.11 -10.54 -13.67
CA ILE A 70 -10.77 -10.32 -14.25
C ILE A 70 -10.23 -8.96 -13.82
N ALA A 71 -11.08 -7.95 -13.66
CA ALA A 71 -10.66 -6.64 -13.16
C ALA A 71 -10.04 -6.74 -11.75
N TYR A 72 -10.49 -7.67 -10.90
CA TYR A 72 -9.88 -7.93 -9.58
C TYR A 72 -8.47 -8.53 -9.63
N SER A 73 -7.99 -9.00 -10.78
CA SER A 73 -6.58 -9.45 -10.91
C SER A 73 -5.58 -8.30 -10.81
N VAL A 74 -5.96 -7.09 -11.21
CA VAL A 74 -5.13 -5.88 -11.15
C VAL A 74 -4.78 -5.49 -9.71
N PRO A 75 -5.75 -5.30 -8.79
CA PRO A 75 -5.44 -5.02 -7.39
C PRO A 75 -4.73 -6.20 -6.72
N LEU A 76 -5.01 -7.45 -7.13
CA LEU A 76 -4.29 -8.61 -6.62
C LEU A 76 -2.80 -8.56 -6.97
N LEU A 77 -2.45 -8.15 -8.18
CA LEU A 77 -1.06 -7.94 -8.60
C LEU A 77 -0.39 -6.77 -7.83
N CYS A 78 -1.13 -5.70 -7.54
CA CYS A 78 -0.64 -4.60 -6.71
C CYS A 78 -0.27 -5.08 -5.28
N PHE A 79 -1.11 -5.93 -4.68
CA PHE A 79 -0.81 -6.56 -3.39
C PHE A 79 0.45 -7.41 -3.42
N VAL A 80 0.72 -8.13 -4.51
CA VAL A 80 1.96 -8.92 -4.64
C VAL A 80 3.20 -8.01 -4.57
N VAL A 81 3.17 -6.85 -5.22
CA VAL A 81 4.27 -5.88 -5.15
C VAL A 81 4.48 -5.37 -3.72
N ILE A 82 3.39 -5.05 -3.00
CA ILE A 82 3.45 -4.63 -1.60
C ILE A 82 4.04 -5.74 -0.71
N VAL A 83 3.61 -7.00 -0.88
CA VAL A 83 4.14 -8.13 -0.13
C VAL A 83 5.62 -8.33 -0.45
N MET A 84 6.03 -8.20 -1.71
CA MET A 84 7.44 -8.26 -2.10
C MET A 84 8.27 -7.17 -1.42
N TYR A 85 7.76 -5.93 -1.36
CA TYR A 85 8.39 -4.83 -0.62
C TYR A 85 8.52 -5.17 0.87
N ALA A 86 7.44 -5.64 1.50
CA ALA A 86 7.45 -6.02 2.91
C ALA A 86 8.46 -7.14 3.20
N VAL A 87 8.52 -8.18 2.36
CA VAL A 87 9.50 -9.28 2.48
C VAL A 87 10.93 -8.78 2.26
N HIS A 88 11.14 -7.83 1.35
CA HIS A 88 12.46 -7.24 1.12
C HIS A 88 12.92 -6.40 2.31
N CYS A 89 12.00 -5.62 2.91
CA CYS A 89 12.26 -4.84 4.11
C CYS A 89 12.52 -5.75 5.33
N MET A 90 11.79 -6.86 5.47
CA MET A 90 12.05 -7.86 6.53
C MET A 90 13.43 -8.53 6.39
N ARG A 91 13.97 -8.62 5.18
CA ARG A 91 15.30 -9.19 4.92
C ARG A 91 16.44 -8.21 5.18
N GLN A 92 16.16 -6.91 5.23
CA GLN A 92 17.10 -5.88 5.66
C GLN A 92 16.73 -5.41 7.06
N PRO A 93 17.23 -6.07 8.12
CA PRO A 93 17.07 -5.54 9.46
C PRO A 93 17.80 -4.20 9.53
N GLN A 94 17.07 -3.10 9.38
CA GLN A 94 17.62 -1.80 9.75
C GLN A 94 17.98 -1.85 11.25
N PRO A 95 19.12 -1.29 11.66
CA PRO A 95 19.49 -1.25 13.07
C PRO A 95 18.47 -0.38 13.82
N VAL A 96 17.53 -1.04 14.50
CA VAL A 96 16.51 -0.43 15.39
C VAL A 96 17.16 0.05 16.69
N LEU A 97 18.16 0.94 16.61
CA LEU A 97 18.73 1.58 17.80
C LEU A 97 19.31 2.96 17.51
N GLY A 98 18.63 3.99 18.03
CA GLY A 98 19.26 5.24 18.46
C GLY A 98 18.65 6.51 17.89
N GLY A 99 17.54 6.99 18.45
CA GLY A 99 17.10 8.36 18.14
C GLY A 99 15.64 8.70 18.43
N SER A 100 15.27 8.65 19.71
CA SER A 100 14.37 9.64 20.32
C SER A 100 12.90 9.68 19.87
N ALA A 101 12.05 9.42 20.86
CA ALA A 101 10.65 9.80 20.96
C ALA A 101 10.39 11.33 20.90
N THR A 102 11.13 12.09 20.09
CA THR A 102 11.06 13.57 20.03
C THR A 102 10.55 14.14 18.71
N ALA A 103 10.41 13.33 17.64
CA ALA A 103 9.90 13.82 16.35
C ALA A 103 8.37 13.71 16.19
N VAL A 104 7.66 13.07 17.12
CA VAL A 104 6.18 13.01 17.16
C VAL A 104 5.57 14.35 17.64
N ALA A 105 6.36 15.42 17.73
CA ALA A 105 5.95 16.75 18.14
C ALA A 105 5.93 17.81 17.01
N GLN A 106 6.16 17.47 15.74
CA GLN A 106 6.06 18.44 14.63
C GLN A 106 5.42 17.85 13.38
#